data_AF-A0A7K6W2Z7-F1
#
_entry.id   AF-A0A7K6W2Z7-F1
#
_cell.length_a   1.000
_cell.length_b   1.000
_cell.length_c   1.000
_cell.angle_alpha   90.00
_cell.angle_beta   90.00
_cell.angle_gamma   90.00
#
_symmetry.space_group_name_H-M   'P 1'
#
loop_
_entity.id
_entity.type
_entity.pdbx_description
1 polymer ?
#
loop_
_entity_poly.entity_id
_entity_poly.type
_entity_poly.pdbx_seq_one_letter_code
_entity_poly.pdbx_strand_id
1 'polypeptide(L)'
;AWTRRWVESKHKPDYGRFVLTAGKFYGDAEKDKGIQTSQDARFYAISSRFEPFSNRDKTLVVQFTVKHEQNIDCGGGYVKLFPASLNQEDMHGDSEYNIMFGASPAPQPPKVLCRPLPHLTVSPPSPPGPDICGPGTKKVHVIFNYKGKNVLINKDIRCKV
;
A
#
# COMPACT_ATOMS: atom_id res chain seq x y z
N ALA A 1 4.18 12.72 16.50
CA ALA A 1 4.91 12.50 15.24
C ALA A 1 4.42 11.21 14.59
N TRP A 2 4.25 11.18 13.26
CA TRP A 2 3.74 10.02 12.52
C TRP A 2 4.61 8.76 12.71
N THR A 3 5.92 8.93 12.82
CA THR A 3 6.92 7.88 13.08
C THR A 3 6.68 7.06 14.36
N ARG A 4 5.86 7.54 15.30
CA ARG A 4 5.49 6.75 16.50
C ARG A 4 4.40 5.70 16.24
N ARG A 5 3.61 5.89 15.18
CA ARG A 5 2.49 4.99 14.82
C ARG A 5 2.88 3.97 13.76
N TRP A 6 3.84 4.33 12.92
CA TRP A 6 4.26 3.56 11.77
C TRP A 6 5.57 2.82 12.07
N VAL A 7 5.62 1.53 11.73
CA VAL A 7 6.77 0.65 11.92
C VAL A 7 7.25 0.20 10.54
N GLU A 8 8.51 0.48 10.23
CA GLU A 8 9.18 -0.02 9.02
C GLU A 8 9.63 -1.47 9.23
N SER A 9 9.43 -2.30 8.21
CA SER A 9 9.93 -3.69 8.23
C SER A 9 11.44 -3.73 8.11
N LYS A 10 12.05 -4.71 8.78
CA LYS A 10 13.48 -5.04 8.74
C LYS A 10 13.75 -6.33 7.96
N HIS A 11 12.72 -6.93 7.34
CA HIS A 11 12.85 -8.18 6.58
C HIS A 11 13.89 -8.09 5.45
N LYS A 12 14.06 -6.92 4.84
CA LYS A 12 15.14 -6.63 3.89
C LYS A 12 15.93 -5.40 4.32
N PRO A 13 17.27 -5.41 4.18
CA PRO A 13 18.10 -4.26 4.55
C PRO A 13 17.95 -3.08 3.59
N ASP A 14 17.35 -3.29 2.41
CA ASP A 14 17.38 -2.37 1.29
C ASP A 14 16.00 -1.78 0.95
N TYR A 15 15.05 -1.86 1.90
CA TYR A 15 13.76 -1.18 1.79
C TYR A 15 13.93 0.33 1.62
N GLY A 16 13.07 0.92 0.79
CA GLY A 16 13.00 2.35 0.59
C GLY A 16 12.41 3.07 1.81
N ARG A 17 12.75 4.35 1.94
CA ARG A 17 12.35 5.20 3.06
C ARG A 17 11.11 6.02 2.75
N PHE A 18 10.31 6.22 3.77
CA PHE A 18 9.17 7.12 3.69
C PHE A 18 9.50 8.49 4.26
N VAL A 19 8.94 9.53 3.65
CA VAL A 19 9.05 10.91 4.10
C VAL A 19 7.66 11.52 4.27
N LEU A 20 7.51 12.41 5.25
CA LEU A 20 6.28 13.17 5.43
C LEU A 20 6.36 14.47 4.64
N THR A 21 5.51 14.63 3.64
CA THR A 21 5.51 15.80 2.76
C THR A 21 4.15 15.98 2.07
N ALA A 22 3.86 17.20 1.64
CA ALA A 22 2.71 17.50 0.77
C ALA A 22 3.05 17.35 -0.73
N GLY A 23 4.32 17.07 -1.05
CA GLY A 23 4.83 17.00 -2.42
C GLY A 23 5.11 18.37 -3.04
N LYS A 24 5.33 18.41 -4.35
CA LYS A 24 5.66 19.61 -5.15
C LYS A 24 4.45 20.52 -5.37
N PHE A 25 3.25 19.95 -5.42
CA PHE A 25 2.00 20.71 -5.57
C PHE A 25 0.95 20.19 -4.61
N TYR A 26 0.19 21.07 -3.99
CA TYR A 26 -0.80 20.72 -2.97
C TYR A 26 -1.91 21.78 -2.95
N GLY A 27 -3.09 21.40 -2.47
CA GLY A 27 -4.15 22.37 -2.18
C GLY A 27 -3.87 23.10 -0.87
N ASP A 28 -3.42 22.36 0.16
CA ASP A 28 -3.10 22.89 1.48
C ASP A 28 -1.83 22.21 2.02
N ALA A 29 -0.78 23.00 2.26
CA ALA A 29 0.57 22.51 2.60
C ALA A 29 0.61 21.65 3.88
N GLU A 30 -0.33 21.84 4.80
CA GLU A 30 -0.38 21.10 6.07
C GLU A 30 -1.36 19.94 5.99
N LYS A 31 -2.55 20.15 5.42
CA LYS A 31 -3.59 19.10 5.34
C LYS A 31 -3.25 18.03 4.32
N ASP A 32 -2.49 18.36 3.28
CA ASP A 32 -2.13 17.41 2.23
C ASP A 32 -0.84 16.64 2.53
N LYS A 33 -0.21 16.86 3.70
CA LYS A 33 0.90 16.02 4.15
C LYS A 33 0.47 14.57 4.25
N GLY A 34 1.23 13.70 3.60
CA GLY A 34 1.08 12.26 3.66
C GLY A 34 2.43 11.56 3.67
N ILE A 35 2.39 10.24 3.70
CA ILE A 35 3.59 9.41 3.67
C ILE A 35 3.97 9.19 2.21
N GLN A 36 5.11 9.73 1.78
CA GLN A 36 5.63 9.61 0.42
C GLN A 36 6.81 8.66 0.39
N THR A 37 6.86 7.75 -0.58
CA THR A 37 8.07 6.98 -0.89
C THR A 37 9.14 7.91 -1.49
N SER A 38 10.42 7.81 -1.07
CA SER A 38 11.43 8.82 -1.42
C SER A 38 12.48 8.39 -2.46
N GLN A 39 12.56 7.09 -2.75
CA GLN A 39 13.58 6.44 -3.59
C GLN A 39 12.93 5.64 -4.72
N ASP A 40 13.46 5.79 -5.93
CA ASP A 40 13.02 5.02 -7.08
C ASP A 40 13.61 3.59 -7.05
N ALA A 41 13.03 2.67 -7.81
CA ALA A 41 13.43 1.25 -7.88
C ALA A 41 13.50 0.50 -6.52
N ARG A 42 12.71 0.89 -5.51
CA ARG A 42 12.72 0.26 -4.18
C ARG A 42 11.40 -0.44 -3.82
N PHE A 43 11.53 -1.54 -3.09
CA PHE A 43 10.43 -2.09 -2.30
C PHE A 43 10.25 -1.27 -1.04
N TYR A 44 9.03 -1.25 -0.53
CA TYR A 44 8.67 -0.49 0.64
C TYR A 44 7.76 -1.32 1.54
N ALA A 45 7.94 -1.20 2.84
CA ALA A 45 7.20 -1.99 3.81
C ALA A 45 7.08 -1.20 5.11
N ILE A 46 5.90 -0.62 5.34
CA ILE A 46 5.58 0.07 6.59
C ILE A 46 4.18 -0.33 7.05
N SER A 47 3.96 -0.41 8.35
CA SER A 47 2.66 -0.80 8.90
C SER A 47 2.30 0.02 10.11
N SER A 48 1.00 0.21 10.32
CA SER A 48 0.47 0.90 11.51
C SER A 48 -0.53 -0.03 12.18
N ARG A 49 -0.27 -0.35 13.45
CA ARG A 49 -1.19 -1.15 14.25
C ARG A 49 -2.36 -0.29 14.73
N PHE A 50 -3.51 -0.90 14.86
CA PHE A 50 -4.71 -0.34 15.47
C PHE A 50 -5.37 -1.40 16.35
N GLU A 51 -6.35 -1.01 17.16
CA GLU A 51 -7.09 -1.92 18.04
C GLU A 51 -7.70 -3.08 17.23
N PRO A 52 -7.36 -4.34 17.54
CA PRO A 52 -7.91 -5.48 16.81
C PRO A 52 -9.43 -5.51 16.87
N PHE A 53 -10.06 -5.76 15.73
CA PHE A 53 -11.52 -5.89 15.65
C PHE A 53 -11.92 -6.97 14.65
N SER A 54 -13.18 -7.40 14.71
CA SER A 54 -13.79 -8.28 13.72
C SER A 54 -14.92 -7.55 12.99
N ASN A 55 -15.01 -7.75 11.68
CA ASN A 55 -16.12 -7.29 10.85
C ASN A 55 -17.22 -8.35 10.67
N ARG A 56 -17.23 -9.41 11.48
CA ARG A 56 -18.31 -10.40 11.43
C ARG A 56 -19.66 -9.71 11.65
N ASP A 57 -20.61 -9.99 10.75
CA ASP A 57 -21.96 -9.42 10.75
C ASP A 57 -22.00 -7.88 10.68
N LYS A 58 -20.90 -7.25 10.24
CA LYS A 58 -20.74 -5.80 10.13
C LYS A 58 -20.14 -5.42 8.78
N THR A 59 -20.47 -4.21 8.32
CA THR A 59 -19.85 -3.65 7.13
C THR A 59 -18.42 -3.17 7.45
N LEU A 60 -17.46 -3.59 6.64
CA LEU A 60 -16.08 -3.07 6.67
C LEU A 60 -15.90 -2.02 5.58
N VAL A 61 -15.45 -0.83 5.95
CA VAL A 61 -15.11 0.24 5.01
C VAL A 61 -13.61 0.53 5.09
N VAL A 62 -12.93 0.48 3.94
CA VAL A 62 -11.50 0.75 3.80
C VAL A 62 -11.32 1.90 2.82
N GLN A 63 -10.76 3.02 3.28
CA GLN A 63 -10.58 4.21 2.45
C GLN A 63 -9.21 4.84 2.70
N PHE A 64 -8.58 5.27 1.61
CA PHE A 64 -7.33 6.02 1.61
C PHE A 64 -7.24 6.85 0.34
N THR A 65 -6.37 7.86 0.34
CA THR A 65 -6.07 8.64 -0.85
C THR A 65 -4.65 8.33 -1.32
N VAL A 66 -4.52 8.12 -2.63
CA VAL A 66 -3.24 7.96 -3.31
C VAL A 66 -3.08 9.13 -4.26
N LYS A 67 -1.93 9.79 -4.18
CA LYS A 67 -1.53 10.81 -5.15
C LYS A 67 -0.24 10.36 -5.83
N HIS A 68 -0.31 10.32 -7.15
CA HIS A 68 0.79 10.05 -8.04
C HIS A 68 1.30 11.39 -8.60
N GLU A 69 2.32 11.94 -7.95
CA GLU A 69 2.79 13.30 -8.29
C GLU A 69 3.70 13.33 -9.52
N GLN A 70 4.43 12.25 -9.75
CA GLN A 70 5.22 12.05 -10.95
C GLN A 70 4.38 11.39 -12.03
N ASN A 71 4.81 11.51 -13.28
CA ASN A 71 4.31 10.63 -14.34
C ASN A 71 4.80 9.22 -13.99
N ILE A 72 3.90 8.44 -13.40
CA ILE A 72 4.24 7.11 -12.91
C ILE A 72 4.13 6.14 -14.07
N ASP A 73 5.28 5.56 -14.39
CA ASP A 73 5.32 4.40 -15.25
C ASP A 73 4.97 3.16 -14.43
N CYS A 74 5.33 3.01 -13.13
CA CYS A 74 4.52 2.18 -12.19
C CYS A 74 4.66 2.29 -10.70
N GLY A 75 3.68 1.74 -9.99
CA GLY A 75 3.77 1.54 -8.57
C GLY A 75 2.46 1.11 -7.99
N GLY A 76 2.47 0.17 -7.06
CA GLY A 76 1.32 -0.15 -6.25
C GLY A 76 0.95 1.03 -5.34
N GLY A 77 -0.27 1.52 -5.51
CA GLY A 77 -0.99 2.37 -4.57
C GLY A 77 -2.06 1.55 -3.87
N TYR A 78 -1.66 0.44 -3.24
CA TYR A 78 -2.55 -0.45 -2.51
C TYR A 78 -2.14 -0.62 -1.05
N VAL A 79 -3.09 -1.14 -0.27
CA VAL A 79 -2.95 -1.40 1.14
C VAL A 79 -3.29 -2.85 1.44
N LYS A 80 -2.73 -3.40 2.51
CA LYS A 80 -2.99 -4.75 2.99
C LYS A 80 -3.52 -4.66 4.41
N LEU A 81 -4.65 -5.32 4.69
CA LEU A 81 -5.15 -5.51 6.05
C LEU A 81 -4.65 -6.85 6.58
N PHE A 82 -3.94 -6.81 7.69
CA PHE A 82 -3.29 -7.97 8.29
C PHE A 82 -4.04 -8.43 9.55
N PRO A 83 -3.94 -9.72 9.92
CA PRO A 83 -4.33 -10.16 11.25
C PRO A 83 -3.44 -9.53 12.32
N ALA A 84 -3.94 -9.48 13.57
CA ALA A 84 -3.20 -8.91 14.69
C ALA A 84 -1.89 -9.68 15.02
N SER A 85 -1.77 -10.92 14.55
CA SER A 85 -0.60 -11.78 14.69
C SER A 85 0.59 -11.38 13.82
N LEU A 86 0.44 -10.44 12.88
CA LEU A 86 1.55 -9.97 12.05
C LEU A 86 2.69 -9.43 12.93
N ASN A 87 3.90 -9.91 12.67
CA ASN A 87 5.14 -9.26 13.10
C ASN A 87 5.45 -8.08 12.16
N GLN A 88 5.30 -6.85 12.65
CA GLN A 88 5.50 -5.65 11.83
C GLN A 88 6.95 -5.48 11.37
N GLU A 89 7.92 -5.94 12.18
CA GLU A 89 9.34 -5.84 11.85
C GLU A 89 9.78 -6.86 10.79
N ASP A 90 8.96 -7.88 10.51
CA ASP A 90 9.24 -8.91 9.51
C ASP A 90 8.20 -8.89 8.37
N MET A 91 7.43 -7.81 8.23
CA MET A 91 6.41 -7.68 7.19
C MET A 91 7.06 -7.65 5.80
N HIS A 92 6.60 -8.50 4.89
CA HIS A 92 7.10 -8.60 3.53
C HIS A 92 5.97 -9.00 2.55
N GLY A 93 6.35 -9.34 1.32
CA GLY A 93 5.38 -9.56 0.25
C GLY A 93 4.49 -10.79 0.44
N ASP A 94 5.08 -11.84 1.01
CA ASP A 94 4.46 -13.14 1.23
C ASP A 94 3.81 -13.26 2.61
N SER A 95 3.91 -12.22 3.45
CA SER A 95 3.20 -12.17 4.73
C SER A 95 1.70 -12.32 4.52
N GLU A 96 1.09 -13.21 5.31
CA GLU A 96 -0.34 -13.49 5.25
C GLU A 96 -1.18 -12.25 5.58
N TYR A 97 -2.08 -11.87 4.66
CA TYR A 97 -3.00 -10.75 4.82
C TYR A 97 -4.44 -11.22 4.63
N ASN A 98 -5.40 -10.52 5.24
CA ASN A 98 -6.82 -10.80 5.09
C ASN A 98 -7.39 -10.20 3.78
N ILE A 99 -7.03 -8.93 3.51
CA ILE A 99 -7.56 -8.17 2.36
C ILE A 99 -6.42 -7.34 1.76
N MET A 100 -6.31 -7.33 0.43
CA MET A 100 -5.52 -6.34 -0.31
C MET A 100 -6.46 -5.49 -1.17
N PHE A 101 -6.32 -4.17 -1.07
CA PHE A 101 -7.16 -3.22 -1.79
C PHE A 101 -6.37 -2.04 -2.33
N GLY A 102 -6.52 -1.71 -3.61
CA GLY A 102 -6.01 -0.44 -4.16
C GLY A 102 -5.52 -0.51 -5.60
N ALA A 103 -5.03 0.62 -6.08
CA ALA A 103 -4.56 0.76 -7.46
C ALA A 103 -3.20 0.09 -7.66
N SER A 104 -3.02 -0.57 -8.80
CA SER A 104 -1.71 -1.03 -9.27
C SER A 104 -1.56 -0.65 -10.74
N PRO A 105 -0.95 0.51 -11.03
CA PRO A 105 -0.35 0.79 -12.34
C PRO A 105 1.00 0.04 -12.50
N ALA A 106 1.36 -0.41 -13.73
CA ALA A 106 2.60 -1.14 -14.13
C ALA A 106 3.44 -0.34 -15.18
N PRO A 107 4.82 -0.44 -15.37
CA PRO A 107 6.01 -0.95 -14.58
C PRO A 107 7.20 0.10 -14.29
N GLN A 108 7.55 0.40 -13.01
CA GLN A 108 8.79 0.88 -12.29
C GLN A 108 8.50 1.81 -11.08
N PRO A 109 8.98 1.54 -9.84
CA PRO A 109 8.34 1.99 -8.59
C PRO A 109 8.54 3.50 -8.29
N PRO A 110 7.53 4.19 -7.76
CA PRO A 110 7.50 5.64 -7.75
C PRO A 110 7.40 6.22 -6.34
N LYS A 111 7.37 7.55 -6.26
CA LYS A 111 7.03 8.33 -5.08
C LYS A 111 5.51 8.42 -4.92
N VAL A 112 4.91 7.42 -4.29
CA VAL A 112 3.49 7.37 -3.95
C VAL A 112 3.27 8.12 -2.65
N LEU A 113 2.46 9.18 -2.70
CA LEU A 113 1.96 9.83 -1.49
C LEU A 113 0.67 9.13 -1.06
N CYS A 114 0.75 8.39 0.03
CA CYS A 114 -0.40 7.76 0.67
C CYS A 114 -0.82 8.58 1.88
N ARG A 115 -2.12 8.90 1.97
CA ARG A 115 -2.72 9.39 3.20
C ARG A 115 -3.63 8.29 3.77
N PRO A 116 -3.11 7.46 4.68
CA PRO A 116 -3.92 6.53 5.42
C PRO A 116 -4.79 7.28 6.43
N LEU A 117 -6.08 6.95 6.48
CA LEU A 117 -6.91 7.19 7.66
C LEU A 117 -6.34 6.38 8.84
N PRO A 118 -6.59 6.76 10.11
CA PRO A 118 -5.86 6.26 11.30
C PRO A 118 -5.88 4.73 11.54
N HIS A 119 -6.56 3.93 10.72
CA HIS A 119 -6.78 2.49 10.92
C HIS A 119 -6.25 1.62 9.76
N LEU A 120 -5.23 2.07 9.03
CA LEU A 120 -4.80 1.42 7.79
C LEU A 120 -3.32 1.05 7.77
N THR A 121 -3.04 -0.19 7.39
CA THR A 121 -1.68 -0.67 7.10
C THR A 121 -1.38 -0.47 5.62
N VAL A 122 -0.35 0.31 5.30
CA VAL A 122 0.06 0.62 3.92
C VAL A 122 1.28 -0.20 3.56
N SER A 123 1.07 -1.36 2.94
CA SER A 123 2.14 -2.07 2.24
C SER A 123 2.14 -1.64 0.77
N PRO A 124 3.02 -0.73 0.35
CA PRO A 124 3.31 -0.55 -1.08
C PRO A 124 3.94 -1.83 -1.67
N PRO A 125 4.07 -1.94 -3.01
CA PRO A 125 3.99 -3.22 -3.67
C PRO A 125 5.19 -4.12 -3.41
N SER A 126 4.86 -5.38 -3.22
CA SER A 126 5.73 -6.51 -3.46
C SER A 126 5.10 -7.30 -4.61
N PRO A 127 5.50 -7.08 -5.88
CA PRO A 127 5.09 -7.96 -6.96
C PRO A 127 5.65 -9.37 -6.70
N PRO A 128 4.90 -10.43 -6.99
CA PRO A 128 5.48 -11.76 -7.07
C PRO A 128 6.31 -11.85 -8.36
N GLY A 129 7.64 -11.85 -8.22
CA GLY A 129 8.57 -12.21 -9.29
C GLY A 129 9.13 -11.08 -10.16
N PRO A 130 10.14 -11.41 -10.99
CA PRO A 130 10.85 -10.46 -11.84
C PRO A 130 10.08 -10.24 -13.15
N ASP A 131 9.99 -8.99 -13.59
CA ASP A 131 9.79 -8.65 -15.01
C ASP A 131 8.52 -9.12 -15.75
N ILE A 132 7.31 -8.78 -15.26
CA ILE A 132 6.14 -8.69 -16.16
C ILE A 132 5.63 -7.25 -16.20
N CYS A 133 6.05 -6.58 -17.26
CA CYS A 133 5.93 -5.16 -17.55
C CYS A 133 5.16 -5.00 -18.86
N GLY A 134 3.92 -4.46 -18.84
CA GLY A 134 3.12 -4.31 -20.05
C GLY A 134 2.01 -3.25 -19.95
N PRO A 135 1.60 -2.62 -21.08
CA PRO A 135 0.68 -1.47 -21.12
C PRO A 135 -0.78 -1.77 -20.71
N GLY A 136 -1.11 -3.00 -20.32
CA GLY A 136 -2.48 -3.50 -20.14
C GLY A 136 -3.01 -3.60 -18.70
N THR A 137 -2.24 -3.16 -17.69
CA THR A 137 -2.51 -3.50 -16.27
C THR A 137 -2.75 -2.27 -15.39
N LYS A 138 -3.65 -1.35 -15.79
CA LYS A 138 -4.18 -0.30 -14.90
C LYS A 138 -5.42 -0.81 -14.17
N LYS A 139 -5.23 -1.51 -13.06
CA LYS A 139 -6.32 -2.18 -12.34
C LYS A 139 -6.36 -1.83 -10.86
N VAL A 140 -7.55 -1.85 -10.28
CA VAL A 140 -7.76 -1.85 -8.83
C VAL A 140 -7.79 -3.30 -8.38
N HIS A 141 -6.81 -3.68 -7.55
CA HIS A 141 -6.83 -4.97 -6.87
C HIS A 141 -7.86 -4.94 -5.74
N VAL A 142 -8.68 -5.99 -5.72
CA VAL A 142 -9.53 -6.36 -4.59
C VAL A 142 -9.29 -7.86 -4.39
N ILE A 143 -8.53 -8.21 -3.36
CA ILE A 143 -8.10 -9.59 -3.09
C ILE A 143 -8.50 -9.96 -1.67
N PHE A 144 -9.15 -11.10 -1.52
CA PHE A 144 -9.53 -11.67 -0.23
C PHE A 144 -8.74 -12.95 0.01
N ASN A 145 -8.17 -13.10 1.20
CA ASN A 145 -7.67 -14.40 1.63
C ASN A 145 -8.83 -15.27 2.10
N TYR A 146 -8.97 -16.44 1.50
CA TYR A 146 -9.99 -17.42 1.85
C TYR A 146 -9.42 -18.83 1.75
N LYS A 147 -9.52 -19.60 2.84
CA LYS A 147 -8.98 -20.98 2.93
C LYS A 147 -7.50 -21.07 2.52
N GLY A 148 -6.69 -20.10 2.97
CA GLY A 148 -5.26 -20.05 2.69
C GLY A 148 -4.91 -19.66 1.25
N LYS A 149 -5.87 -19.19 0.44
CA LYS A 149 -5.65 -18.73 -0.93
C LYS A 149 -6.08 -17.28 -1.09
N ASN A 150 -5.26 -16.50 -1.78
CA ASN A 150 -5.57 -15.13 -2.16
C ASN A 150 -6.44 -15.12 -3.42
N VAL A 151 -7.73 -14.86 -3.28
CA VAL A 151 -8.73 -14.87 -4.35
C VAL A 151 -8.89 -13.45 -4.91
N LEU A 152 -8.64 -13.30 -6.21
CA LEU A 152 -8.81 -12.04 -6.92
C LEU A 152 -10.29 -11.83 -7.30
N ILE A 153 -10.71 -10.57 -7.37
CA ILE A 153 -12.01 -10.22 -7.95
C ILE A 153 -12.08 -10.56 -9.44
N ASN A 154 -13.23 -11.08 -9.89
CA ASN A 154 -13.47 -11.45 -11.29
C ASN A 154 -13.81 -10.25 -12.20
N LYS A 155 -13.91 -9.03 -11.64
CA LYS A 155 -14.27 -7.80 -12.37
C LYS A 155 -13.02 -6.97 -12.62
N ASP A 156 -12.88 -6.48 -13.85
CA ASP A 156 -11.84 -5.52 -14.18
C ASP A 156 -12.29 -4.12 -13.78
N ILE A 157 -11.57 -3.49 -12.86
CA ILE A 157 -11.83 -2.15 -12.36
C ILE A 157 -10.63 -1.29 -12.72
N ARG A 158 -10.80 -0.30 -13.61
CA ARG A 158 -9.70 0.59 -14.01
C ARG A 158 -9.37 1.59 -12.90
N CYS A 159 -8.09 1.76 -12.59
CA CYS A 159 -7.63 2.83 -11.70
C CYS A 159 -7.40 4.13 -12.49
N LYS A 160 -7.49 5.26 -11.79
CA LYS A 160 -7.05 6.56 -12.32
C LYS A 160 -5.51 6.61 -12.29
N VAL A 161 -4.94 7.24 -13.31
CA VAL A 161 -3.52 7.65 -13.33
C VAL A 161 -3.44 9.07 -12.79
#